data_AF-B4IXK6-F1
#
_entry.id   AF-B4IXK6-F1
#
_cell.length_a   1.000
_cell.length_b   1.000
_cell.length_c   1.000
_cell.angle_alpha   90.00
_cell.angle_beta   90.00
_cell.angle_gamma   90.00
#
_symmetry.space_group_name_H-M   'P 1'
#
loop_
_entity.id
_entity.type
_entity.pdbx_description
1 polymer ?
#
loop_
_entity_poly.entity_id
_entity_poly.type
_entity_poly.pdbx_seq_one_letter_code
_entity_poly.pdbx_strand_id
1 'polypeptide(L)'
;FTHWADDEVHFNSSLKAILVPRVVGSPGHQQVRNYLVNSLNGLGFHTEVDEFRQRVPVFGELTFANVVGYINPQAQNFLALACHYDSKYFPNDPGFLGATDSAVPCAILLNTAKTLSSYLQQQFHNRSDLGLMLIFFDGEEAFKEWTNSDSVYGSRHLANKLARTRTGTPMAGQGTMAPRHIDRIEVLVLLDLIGARNLRFNSFYENTDGLHSSLVQIEQMLRSAGHLTGNSKMFLNSPAGGFVDDDHRPFLEENVPILHLIATPFPDTWHTPRDNAENLHWPSIRNFNRIFRHFVYEYLKRHSAPVDLRFHRK
;
A
#
# COMPACT_ATOMS: atom_id res chain seq x y z
N PHE A 1 -18.73 15.05 -9.82
CA PHE A 1 -17.39 14.44 -9.78
C PHE A 1 -16.38 15.24 -8.95
N THR A 2 -16.71 16.43 -8.45
CA THR A 2 -15.83 17.28 -7.61
C THR A 2 -15.92 17.01 -6.10
N HIS A 3 -16.34 15.82 -5.67
CA HIS A 3 -16.65 15.58 -4.25
C HIS A 3 -15.42 15.31 -3.36
N TRP A 4 -14.27 14.94 -3.94
CA TRP A 4 -13.06 14.58 -3.17
C TRP A 4 -11.94 15.58 -3.40
N ALA A 5 -12.00 16.70 -2.68
CA ALA A 5 -11.00 17.75 -2.73
C ALA A 5 -9.62 17.29 -2.21
N ASP A 6 -8.56 17.97 -2.64
CA ASP A 6 -7.22 17.75 -2.11
C ASP A 6 -7.12 18.25 -0.65
N ASP A 7 -6.35 17.55 0.18
CA ASP A 7 -5.90 18.04 1.49
C ASP A 7 -4.37 17.95 1.54
N GLU A 8 -3.71 18.87 0.84
CA GLU A 8 -2.25 18.91 0.74
C GLU A 8 -1.59 19.31 2.07
N VAL A 9 -2.32 20.02 2.95
CA VAL A 9 -1.84 20.34 4.30
C VAL A 9 -1.66 19.05 5.11
N HIS A 10 -2.67 18.17 5.09
CA HIS A 10 -2.54 16.85 5.72
C HIS A 10 -1.44 16.01 5.06
N PHE A 11 -1.38 15.99 3.72
CA PHE A 11 -0.34 15.24 3.00
C PHE A 11 1.07 15.68 3.43
N ASN A 12 1.34 16.98 3.41
CA ASN A 12 2.66 17.53 3.74
C ASN A 12 3.03 17.28 5.21
N SER A 13 2.06 17.38 6.12
CA SER A 13 2.26 17.04 7.53
C SER A 13 2.60 15.56 7.71
N SER A 14 1.90 14.67 6.99
CA SER A 14 2.13 13.22 7.05
C SER A 14 3.49 12.84 6.49
N LEU A 15 3.83 13.36 5.30
CA LEU A 15 5.12 13.12 4.69
C LEU A 15 6.25 13.61 5.60
N LYS A 16 6.13 14.81 6.21
CA LYS A 16 7.15 15.34 7.11
C LYS A 16 7.38 14.45 8.34
N ALA A 17 6.32 13.83 8.88
CA ALA A 17 6.44 12.94 10.03
C ALA A 17 7.07 11.58 9.69
N ILE A 18 6.88 11.11 8.45
CA ILE A 18 7.38 9.82 7.97
C ILE A 18 8.81 9.95 7.39
N LEU A 19 9.13 11.08 6.77
CA LEU A 19 10.38 11.33 6.03
C LEU A 19 11.56 11.64 6.96
N VAL A 20 11.93 10.64 7.75
CA VAL A 20 13.13 10.58 8.59
C VAL A 20 13.88 9.27 8.29
N PRO A 21 15.18 9.17 8.59
CA PRO A 21 15.89 7.89 8.51
C PRO A 21 15.24 6.90 9.48
N ARG A 22 14.86 5.73 8.95
CA ARG A 22 13.96 4.79 9.62
C ARG A 22 14.31 3.34 9.30
N VAL A 23 15.60 3.03 9.28
CA VAL A 23 16.10 1.64 9.27
C VAL A 23 15.50 0.91 10.48
N VAL A 24 15.05 -0.34 10.28
CA VAL A 24 14.46 -1.17 11.35
C VAL A 24 15.38 -1.21 12.58
N GLY A 25 14.80 -0.96 13.76
CA GLY A 25 15.52 -0.89 15.03
C GLY A 25 16.14 0.46 15.37
N SER A 26 16.07 1.45 14.47
CA SER A 26 16.50 2.83 14.76
C SER A 26 15.45 3.61 15.58
N PRO A 27 15.84 4.71 16.27
CA PRO A 27 14.88 5.59 16.93
C PRO A 27 13.86 6.23 15.97
N GLY A 28 14.29 6.59 14.75
CA GLY A 28 13.42 7.17 13.73
C GLY A 28 12.35 6.19 13.25
N HIS A 29 12.71 4.91 13.11
CA HIS A 29 11.76 3.83 12.79
C HIS A 29 10.67 3.68 13.85
N GLN A 30 11.04 3.63 15.13
CA GLN A 30 10.07 3.57 16.23
C GLN A 30 9.16 4.82 16.28
N GLN A 31 9.71 6.00 15.98
CA GLN A 31 8.93 7.24 15.89
C GLN A 31 7.89 7.16 14.75
N VAL A 32 8.29 6.68 13.57
CA VAL A 32 7.38 6.52 12.43
C VAL A 32 6.32 5.47 12.73
N ARG A 33 6.67 4.31 13.29
CA ARG A 33 5.71 3.30 13.73
C ARG A 33 4.63 3.89 14.65
N ASN A 34 5.05 4.64 15.68
CA ASN A 34 4.12 5.30 16.61
C ASN A 34 3.25 6.34 15.90
N TYR A 35 3.83 7.10 14.97
CA TYR A 35 3.09 8.07 14.16
C TYR A 35 2.02 7.39 13.30
N LEU A 36 2.34 6.29 12.63
CA LEU A 36 1.39 5.53 11.81
C LEU A 36 0.22 5.01 12.65
N VAL A 37 0.50 4.41 13.81
CA VAL A 37 -0.54 3.92 14.73
C VAL A 37 -1.46 5.05 15.18
N ASN A 38 -0.89 6.18 15.61
CA ASN A 38 -1.67 7.34 16.05
C ASN A 38 -2.49 7.95 14.91
N SER A 39 -1.94 8.00 13.70
CA SER A 39 -2.60 8.56 12.52
C SER A 39 -3.78 7.68 12.08
N LEU A 40 -3.60 6.35 12.04
CA LEU A 40 -4.67 5.40 11.74
C LEU A 40 -5.82 5.50 12.74
N ASN A 41 -5.50 5.50 14.04
CA ASN A 41 -6.50 5.69 15.09
C ASN A 41 -7.25 7.02 14.94
N GLY A 42 -6.53 8.12 14.67
CA GLY A 42 -7.12 9.44 14.43
C GLY A 42 -7.98 9.52 13.16
N LEU A 43 -7.74 8.64 12.19
CA LEU A 43 -8.53 8.51 10.96
C LEU A 43 -9.72 7.55 11.11
N GLY A 44 -9.88 6.91 12.28
CA GLY A 44 -11.01 6.04 12.60
C GLY A 44 -10.80 4.56 12.25
N PHE A 45 -9.55 4.13 12.07
CA PHE A 45 -9.22 2.72 11.88
C PHE A 45 -9.07 2.01 13.22
N HIS A 46 -9.52 0.76 13.29
CA HIS A 46 -9.07 -0.20 14.30
C HIS A 46 -7.65 -0.62 13.93
N THR A 47 -6.68 -0.29 14.78
CA THR A 47 -5.25 -0.48 14.46
C THR A 47 -4.68 -1.67 15.21
N GLU A 48 -4.00 -2.55 14.48
CA GLU A 48 -3.25 -3.67 15.01
C GLU A 48 -1.77 -3.55 14.63
N VAL A 49 -0.90 -4.06 15.50
CA VAL A 49 0.52 -4.15 15.22
C VAL A 49 0.96 -5.60 15.27
N ASP A 50 1.55 -6.06 14.18
CA ASP A 50 2.10 -7.40 14.03
C ASP A 50 3.59 -7.38 14.32
N GLU A 51 3.94 -7.46 15.60
CA GLU A 51 5.32 -7.41 16.08
C GLU A 51 5.95 -8.80 16.17
N PHE A 52 7.18 -8.93 15.67
CA PHE A 52 7.96 -10.16 15.73
C PHE A 52 9.46 -9.88 15.78
N ARG A 53 10.25 -10.89 16.17
CA ARG A 53 11.72 -10.82 16.16
C ARG A 53 12.30 -11.73 15.11
N GLN A 54 13.32 -11.26 14.40
CA GLN A 54 14.02 -12.06 13.42
C GLN A 54 15.50 -11.64 13.35
N ARG A 55 16.39 -12.62 13.12
CA ARG A 55 17.80 -12.35 12.85
C ARG A 55 18.00 -12.00 11.39
N VAL A 56 18.74 -10.92 11.13
CA VAL A 56 19.05 -10.41 9.80
C VAL A 56 20.56 -10.21 9.61
N PRO A 57 21.04 -10.12 8.35
CA PRO A 57 22.41 -9.71 8.07
C PRO A 57 22.75 -8.36 8.74
N VAL A 58 24.05 -8.16 9.05
CA VAL A 58 24.62 -6.94 9.65
C VAL A 58 24.19 -6.68 11.10
N PHE A 59 22.90 -6.63 11.39
CA PHE A 59 22.38 -6.15 12.69
C PHE A 59 22.03 -7.26 13.69
N GLY A 60 21.99 -8.53 13.27
CA GLY A 60 21.61 -9.62 14.16
C GLY A 60 20.10 -9.61 14.43
N GLU A 61 19.68 -9.80 15.68
CA GLU A 61 18.24 -9.84 16.02
C GLU A 61 17.64 -8.43 16.06
N LEU A 62 16.61 -8.20 15.24
CA LEU A 62 15.81 -6.98 15.25
C LEU A 62 14.36 -7.30 15.60
N THR A 63 13.64 -6.27 16.06
CA THR A 63 12.18 -6.32 16.24
C THR A 63 11.52 -5.58 15.08
N PHE A 64 10.69 -6.29 14.33
CA PHE A 64 9.88 -5.79 13.23
C PHE A 64 8.44 -5.60 13.72
N ALA A 65 7.70 -4.72 13.08
CA ALA A 65 6.32 -4.43 13.42
C ALA A 65 5.53 -3.91 12.21
N ASN A 66 4.80 -4.78 11.51
CA ASN A 66 3.82 -4.31 10.53
C ASN A 66 2.71 -3.55 11.25
N VAL A 67 2.25 -2.43 10.69
CA VAL A 67 1.11 -1.68 11.23
C VAL A 67 -0.07 -1.86 10.28
N VAL A 68 -1.21 -2.32 10.80
CA VAL A 68 -2.41 -2.59 9.99
C VAL A 68 -3.60 -1.84 10.56
N GLY A 69 -4.23 -0.99 9.75
CA GLY A 69 -5.49 -0.33 10.07
C GLY A 69 -6.65 -1.00 9.37
N TYR A 70 -7.75 -1.22 10.09
CA TYR A 70 -9.00 -1.75 9.56
C TYR A 70 -10.16 -0.77 9.73
N ILE A 71 -10.93 -0.56 8.66
CA ILE A 71 -12.34 -0.14 8.78
C ILE A 71 -13.20 -1.36 8.48
N ASN A 72 -14.21 -1.59 9.31
CA ASN A 72 -15.08 -2.77 9.31
C ASN A 72 -14.28 -4.08 9.44
N PRO A 73 -13.56 -4.32 10.56
CA PRO A 73 -12.71 -5.51 10.73
C PRO A 73 -13.47 -6.85 10.66
N GLN A 74 -14.80 -6.82 10.77
CA GLN A 74 -15.67 -8.00 10.65
C GLN A 74 -16.28 -8.16 9.24
N ALA A 75 -15.99 -7.28 8.29
CA ALA A 75 -16.57 -7.33 6.95
C ALA A 75 -16.08 -8.52 6.13
N GLN A 76 -16.95 -9.19 5.38
CA GLN A 76 -16.66 -10.48 4.73
C GLN A 76 -15.35 -10.46 3.92
N ASN A 77 -15.13 -9.39 3.15
CA ASN A 77 -13.94 -9.20 2.33
C ASN A 77 -13.28 -7.84 2.60
N PHE A 78 -12.08 -7.64 2.04
CA PHE A 78 -11.30 -6.41 2.16
C PHE A 78 -10.67 -5.98 0.85
N LEU A 79 -10.73 -4.67 0.59
CA LEU A 79 -9.74 -3.98 -0.22
C LEU A 79 -8.52 -3.71 0.66
N ALA A 80 -7.34 -4.19 0.28
CA ALA A 80 -6.10 -3.91 1.00
C ALA A 80 -5.23 -2.93 0.20
N LEU A 81 -4.83 -1.83 0.83
CA LEU A 81 -3.88 -0.86 0.28
C LEU A 81 -2.60 -0.91 1.11
N ALA A 82 -1.44 -0.94 0.48
CA ALA A 82 -0.18 -1.16 1.18
C ALA A 82 0.98 -0.29 0.68
N CYS A 83 1.96 -0.09 1.57
CA CYS A 83 3.31 0.42 1.35
C CYS A 83 4.24 -0.23 2.39
N HIS A 84 5.55 -0.09 2.23
CA HIS A 84 6.51 -0.35 3.31
C HIS A 84 6.94 0.95 3.98
N TYR A 85 7.14 0.93 5.30
CA TYR A 85 7.49 2.15 6.06
C TYR A 85 8.92 2.17 6.57
N ASP A 86 9.70 1.11 6.43
CA ASP A 86 11.13 1.16 6.70
C ASP A 86 11.86 2.01 5.65
N SER A 87 13.16 2.23 5.87
CA SER A 87 14.05 2.82 4.87
C SER A 87 15.31 1.99 4.80
N LYS A 88 15.87 1.83 3.61
CA LYS A 88 17.06 1.01 3.38
C LYS A 88 18.24 1.39 4.27
N TYR A 89 18.94 0.36 4.74
CA TYR A 89 20.24 0.53 5.35
C TYR A 89 21.33 0.70 4.27
N PHE A 90 22.04 1.82 4.33
CA PHE A 90 23.29 2.03 3.60
C PHE A 90 24.44 2.30 4.58
N PRO A 91 25.52 1.51 4.56
CA PRO A 91 26.68 1.75 5.44
C PRO A 91 27.27 3.16 5.29
N ASN A 92 27.24 3.71 4.08
CA ASN A 92 27.83 5.00 3.73
C ASN A 92 26.79 6.14 3.64
N ASP A 93 25.52 5.86 3.91
CA ASP A 93 24.44 6.86 3.93
C ASP A 93 23.43 6.57 5.05
N PRO A 94 23.82 6.77 6.32
CA PRO A 94 22.91 6.57 7.45
C PRO A 94 21.75 7.59 7.48
N GLY A 95 21.83 8.63 6.64
CA GLY A 95 20.80 9.66 6.48
C GLY A 95 19.81 9.37 5.36
N PHE A 96 19.90 8.22 4.68
CA PHE A 96 19.00 7.85 3.60
C PHE A 96 17.54 7.95 4.06
N LEU A 97 16.76 8.74 3.31
CA LEU A 97 15.37 9.04 3.66
C LEU A 97 14.38 8.15 2.93
N GLY A 98 14.68 7.64 1.74
CA GLY A 98 13.72 6.90 0.93
C GLY A 98 12.42 7.69 0.73
N ALA A 99 12.51 8.87 0.09
CA ALA A 99 11.36 9.74 -0.07
C ALA A 99 10.30 9.12 -0.99
N THR A 100 10.73 8.58 -2.13
CA THR A 100 9.86 7.79 -3.02
C THR A 100 9.64 6.37 -2.53
N ASP A 101 10.46 5.93 -1.58
CA ASP A 101 10.77 4.53 -1.25
C ASP A 101 10.75 4.29 0.29
N SER A 102 9.61 4.27 0.97
CA SER A 102 8.25 4.53 0.49
C SER A 102 7.54 5.60 1.35
N ALA A 103 8.25 6.67 1.74
CA ALA A 103 7.67 7.73 2.57
C ALA A 103 6.46 8.41 1.91
N VAL A 104 6.55 8.72 0.61
CA VAL A 104 5.44 9.27 -0.18
C VAL A 104 4.29 8.26 -0.31
N PRO A 105 4.49 7.00 -0.75
CA PRO A 105 3.46 5.96 -0.71
C PRO A 105 2.70 5.87 0.62
N CYS A 106 3.40 5.85 1.75
CA CYS A 106 2.75 5.79 3.05
C CYS A 106 1.96 7.06 3.41
N ALA A 107 2.46 8.24 3.04
CA ALA A 107 1.69 9.49 3.17
C ALA A 107 0.45 9.52 2.26
N ILE A 108 0.52 8.92 1.06
CA ILE A 108 -0.62 8.77 0.14
C ILE A 108 -1.73 7.93 0.78
N LEU A 109 -1.40 6.80 1.44
CA LEU A 109 -2.42 5.97 2.09
C LEU A 109 -3.17 6.73 3.19
N LEU A 110 -2.44 7.41 4.08
CA LEU A 110 -3.04 8.22 5.15
C LEU A 110 -3.87 9.39 4.57
N ASN A 111 -3.37 10.06 3.53
CA ASN A 111 -4.08 11.17 2.90
C ASN A 111 -5.31 10.72 2.10
N THR A 112 -5.30 9.51 1.54
CA THR A 112 -6.47 8.90 0.90
C THR A 112 -7.57 8.67 1.93
N ALA A 113 -7.23 8.08 3.08
CA ALA A 113 -8.18 7.95 4.19
C ALA A 113 -8.70 9.30 4.68
N LYS A 114 -7.83 10.31 4.79
CA LYS A 114 -8.23 11.68 5.19
C LYS A 114 -9.23 12.30 4.20
N THR A 115 -8.89 12.31 2.92
CA THR A 115 -9.69 12.98 1.88
C THR A 115 -11.03 12.27 1.62
N LEU A 116 -11.11 10.98 1.92
CA LEU A 116 -12.34 10.18 1.86
C LEU A 116 -13.07 10.05 3.21
N SER A 117 -12.61 10.74 4.26
CA SER A 117 -13.10 10.55 5.64
C SER A 117 -14.61 10.70 5.80
N SER A 118 -15.25 11.67 5.11
CA SER A 118 -16.71 11.84 5.18
C SER A 118 -17.50 10.66 4.62
N TYR A 119 -16.92 9.89 3.69
CA TYR A 119 -17.50 8.62 3.23
C TYR A 119 -17.12 7.47 4.16
N LEU A 120 -15.82 7.33 4.47
CA LEU A 120 -15.26 6.21 5.23
C LEU A 120 -15.84 6.12 6.66
N GLN A 121 -16.03 7.26 7.32
CA GLN A 121 -16.52 7.34 8.70
C GLN A 121 -18.06 7.40 8.80
N GLN A 122 -18.77 7.46 7.68
CA GLN A 122 -20.24 7.54 7.68
C GLN A 122 -20.85 6.39 6.89
N GLN A 123 -20.96 6.52 5.56
CA GLN A 123 -21.68 5.57 4.73
C GLN A 123 -20.99 4.21 4.66
N PHE A 124 -19.66 4.19 4.73
CA PHE A 124 -18.89 2.94 4.66
C PHE A 124 -18.83 2.19 5.99
N HIS A 125 -18.86 2.90 7.13
CA HIS A 125 -18.68 2.32 8.48
C HIS A 125 -19.80 1.34 8.90
N ASN A 126 -20.92 1.30 8.17
CA ASN A 126 -22.07 0.44 8.48
C ASN A 126 -22.21 -0.76 7.54
N ARG A 127 -21.17 -1.09 6.78
CA ARG A 127 -21.16 -2.21 5.83
C ARG A 127 -20.48 -3.44 6.43
N SER A 128 -21.05 -4.61 6.12
CA SER A 128 -20.52 -5.91 6.53
C SER A 128 -19.99 -6.75 5.37
N ASP A 129 -20.17 -6.30 4.13
CA ASP A 129 -19.73 -7.00 2.94
C ASP A 129 -18.26 -6.70 2.59
N LEU A 130 -17.84 -5.43 2.70
CA LEU A 130 -16.47 -4.99 2.42
C LEU A 130 -15.91 -4.10 3.53
N GLY A 131 -14.66 -4.36 3.91
CA GLY A 131 -13.82 -3.52 4.75
C GLY A 131 -12.65 -2.92 3.98
N LEU A 132 -11.96 -1.98 4.62
CA LEU A 132 -10.73 -1.37 4.08
C LEU A 132 -9.57 -1.69 5.01
N MET A 133 -8.49 -2.22 4.44
CA MET A 133 -7.21 -2.43 5.13
C MET A 133 -6.19 -1.41 4.61
N LEU A 134 -5.50 -0.73 5.53
CA LEU A 134 -4.26 -0.03 5.24
C LEU A 134 -3.11 -0.80 5.91
N ILE A 135 -2.17 -1.29 5.12
CA ILE A 135 -1.04 -2.10 5.59
C ILE A 135 0.26 -1.31 5.38
N PHE A 136 1.00 -1.11 6.47
CA PHE A 136 2.33 -0.53 6.45
C PHE A 136 3.30 -1.65 6.83
N PHE A 137 3.90 -2.27 5.81
CA PHE A 137 4.86 -3.35 5.97
C PHE A 137 6.16 -2.83 6.59
N ASP A 138 6.79 -3.68 7.40
CA ASP A 138 8.09 -3.39 8.01
C ASP A 138 9.18 -4.28 7.42
N GLY A 139 10.37 -3.73 7.20
CA GLY A 139 11.51 -4.46 6.68
C GLY A 139 11.23 -5.04 5.29
N GLU A 140 10.74 -4.22 4.37
CA GLU A 140 10.77 -4.60 2.94
C GLU A 140 12.22 -4.78 2.49
N GLU A 141 13.07 -3.87 2.96
CA GLU A 141 14.39 -3.70 2.43
C GLU A 141 15.36 -4.80 2.83
N ALA A 142 16.19 -5.21 1.88
CA ALA A 142 17.34 -6.04 2.15
C ALA A 142 18.35 -5.30 3.04
N PHE A 143 18.87 -5.97 4.09
CA PHE A 143 19.92 -5.43 4.94
C PHE A 143 21.31 -5.55 4.32
N LYS A 144 21.51 -6.52 3.41
CA LYS A 144 22.77 -6.71 2.69
C LYS A 144 22.58 -6.81 1.20
N GLU A 145 21.83 -7.79 0.72
CA GLU A 145 21.61 -8.05 -0.70
C GLU A 145 20.22 -8.63 -0.91
N TRP A 146 19.49 -8.09 -1.89
CA TRP A 146 18.13 -8.53 -2.16
C TRP A 146 18.10 -10.00 -2.59
N THR A 147 17.51 -10.85 -1.76
CA THR A 147 17.33 -12.28 -1.99
C THR A 147 16.00 -12.74 -1.40
N ASN A 148 15.54 -13.95 -1.74
CA ASN A 148 14.31 -14.51 -1.16
C ASN A 148 14.27 -14.51 0.38
N SER A 149 15.44 -14.56 1.04
CA SER A 149 15.56 -14.55 2.49
C SER A 149 15.83 -13.17 3.08
N ASP A 150 16.56 -12.31 2.36
CA ASP A 150 16.94 -10.95 2.77
C ASP A 150 16.12 -9.92 1.99
N SER A 151 14.80 -10.01 2.16
CA SER A 151 13.81 -9.05 1.69
C SER A 151 12.45 -9.33 2.33
N VAL A 152 11.54 -8.35 2.27
CA VAL A 152 10.09 -8.48 2.54
C VAL A 152 9.81 -9.23 3.85
N TYR A 153 10.54 -8.89 4.90
CA TYR A 153 10.52 -9.54 6.19
C TYR A 153 9.12 -9.46 6.82
N GLY A 154 8.58 -8.24 6.92
CA GLY A 154 7.27 -7.98 7.48
C GLY A 154 6.15 -8.58 6.66
N SER A 155 6.20 -8.44 5.32
CA SER A 155 5.20 -9.04 4.45
C SER A 155 5.17 -10.56 4.55
N ARG A 156 6.33 -11.25 4.56
CA ARG A 156 6.39 -12.71 4.77
C ARG A 156 5.74 -13.12 6.09
N HIS A 157 6.01 -12.38 7.16
CA HIS A 157 5.42 -12.67 8.46
C HIS A 157 3.91 -12.47 8.46
N LEU A 158 3.42 -11.32 7.95
CA LEU A 158 2.00 -10.99 7.94
C LEU A 158 1.20 -11.93 7.03
N ALA A 159 1.70 -12.25 5.83
CA ALA A 159 1.04 -13.18 4.92
C ALA A 159 0.86 -14.56 5.58
N ASN A 160 1.92 -15.10 6.19
CA ASN A 160 1.86 -16.38 6.92
C ASN A 160 0.90 -16.33 8.11
N LYS A 161 0.88 -15.22 8.88
CA LYS A 161 -0.08 -15.02 9.97
C LYS A 161 -1.52 -15.07 9.46
N LEU A 162 -1.83 -14.28 8.43
CA LEU A 162 -3.17 -14.20 7.84
C LEU A 162 -3.60 -15.52 7.19
N ALA A 163 -2.67 -16.28 6.61
CA ALA A 163 -2.92 -17.61 6.05
C ALA A 163 -3.22 -18.68 7.12
N ARG A 164 -2.66 -18.54 8.33
CA ARG A 164 -2.90 -19.48 9.45
C ARG A 164 -4.16 -19.18 10.25
N THR A 165 -4.63 -17.93 10.22
CA THR A 165 -5.86 -17.52 10.92
C THR A 165 -7.10 -17.76 10.06
N ARG A 166 -8.21 -18.18 10.69
CA ARG A 166 -9.53 -18.32 10.07
C ARG A 166 -10.59 -17.63 10.94
N THR A 167 -11.51 -16.91 10.30
CA THR A 167 -12.64 -16.23 10.96
C THR A 167 -13.97 -16.69 10.37
N GLY A 168 -14.93 -16.95 11.24
CA GLY A 168 -16.28 -17.39 10.90
C GLY A 168 -16.62 -18.75 11.50
N THR A 169 -17.91 -18.96 11.81
CA THR A 169 -18.43 -20.31 12.10
C THR A 169 -18.41 -21.14 10.82
N PRO A 170 -17.94 -22.40 10.84
CA PRO A 170 -18.15 -23.33 9.74
C PRO A 170 -19.64 -23.31 9.36
N MET A 171 -19.98 -23.22 8.08
CA MET A 171 -21.39 -23.35 7.69
C MET A 171 -21.87 -24.73 8.14
N ALA A 172 -22.79 -24.75 9.11
CA ALA A 172 -23.35 -25.97 9.65
C ALA A 172 -23.95 -26.79 8.51
N GLY A 173 -23.40 -27.98 8.26
CA GLY A 173 -23.92 -28.94 7.29
C GLY A 173 -23.18 -29.06 5.94
N GLN A 174 -22.11 -28.30 5.67
CA GLN A 174 -21.38 -28.40 4.39
C GLN A 174 -19.92 -28.89 4.46
N GLY A 175 -19.36 -29.14 5.65
CA GLY A 175 -17.98 -29.62 5.77
C GLY A 175 -16.90 -28.65 5.23
N THR A 176 -17.29 -27.44 4.83
CA THR A 176 -16.38 -26.41 4.31
C THR A 176 -15.75 -25.66 5.48
N MET A 177 -14.42 -25.65 5.51
CA MET A 177 -13.67 -24.86 6.50
C MET A 177 -13.90 -23.37 6.25
N ALA A 178 -13.97 -22.57 7.33
CA ALA A 178 -14.01 -21.11 7.20
C ALA A 178 -12.80 -20.60 6.38
N PRO A 179 -12.96 -19.54 5.58
CA PRO A 179 -11.88 -18.98 4.78
C PRO A 179 -10.73 -18.50 5.68
N ARG A 180 -9.50 -18.59 5.17
CA ARG A 180 -8.34 -17.97 5.85
C ARG A 180 -8.53 -16.46 5.81
N HIS A 181 -7.95 -15.72 6.75
CA HIS A 181 -8.06 -14.25 6.71
C HIS A 181 -7.46 -13.69 5.43
N ILE A 182 -6.36 -14.28 4.95
CA ILE A 182 -5.73 -13.87 3.68
C ILE A 182 -6.65 -14.07 2.47
N ASP A 183 -7.56 -15.05 2.52
CA ASP A 183 -8.53 -15.32 1.45
C ASP A 183 -9.64 -14.26 1.37
N ARG A 184 -9.80 -13.44 2.43
CA ARG A 184 -10.75 -12.34 2.48
C ARG A 184 -10.23 -11.07 1.81
N ILE A 185 -8.94 -11.02 1.45
CA ILE A 185 -8.38 -9.90 0.68
C ILE A 185 -8.77 -10.11 -0.79
N GLU A 186 -9.59 -9.23 -1.37
CA GLU A 186 -10.00 -9.34 -2.78
C GLU A 186 -8.86 -8.93 -3.71
N VAL A 187 -8.13 -7.91 -3.32
CA VAL A 187 -6.93 -7.43 -4.00
C VAL A 187 -6.02 -6.72 -3.00
N LEU A 188 -4.72 -6.96 -3.11
CA LEU A 188 -3.67 -6.15 -2.49
C LEU A 188 -3.17 -5.12 -3.51
N VAL A 189 -3.42 -3.84 -3.23
CA VAL A 189 -2.92 -2.71 -4.02
C VAL A 189 -1.68 -2.17 -3.34
N LEU A 190 -0.50 -2.52 -3.86
CA LEU A 190 0.79 -2.14 -3.29
C LEU A 190 1.33 -0.90 -4.01
N LEU A 191 1.63 0.16 -3.27
CA LEU A 191 2.22 1.40 -3.78
C LEU A 191 3.70 1.44 -3.43
N ASP A 192 4.53 1.66 -4.45
CA ASP A 192 5.98 1.77 -4.27
C ASP A 192 6.62 2.71 -5.33
N LEU A 193 7.75 3.32 -4.99
CA LEU A 193 8.54 4.22 -5.83
C LEU A 193 7.73 5.39 -6.44
N ILE A 194 6.87 6.00 -5.62
CA ILE A 194 5.99 7.10 -6.02
C ILE A 194 6.55 8.42 -5.50
N GLY A 195 6.64 9.44 -6.36
CA GLY A 195 6.98 10.80 -5.92
C GLY A 195 7.83 11.57 -6.91
N ALA A 196 8.51 10.85 -7.81
CA ALA A 196 9.31 11.44 -8.87
C ALA A 196 8.47 12.09 -9.99
N ARG A 197 9.16 12.76 -10.91
CA ARG A 197 8.55 13.34 -12.12
C ARG A 197 8.24 12.23 -13.13
N ASN A 198 7.16 12.41 -13.91
CA ASN A 198 6.81 11.53 -15.04
C ASN A 198 6.65 10.03 -14.68
N LEU A 199 6.01 9.75 -13.54
CA LEU A 199 5.65 8.38 -13.13
C LEU A 199 4.88 7.66 -14.24
N ARG A 200 5.17 6.39 -14.43
CA ARG A 200 4.50 5.49 -15.37
C ARG A 200 4.18 4.18 -14.67
N PHE A 201 2.91 3.79 -14.70
CA PHE A 201 2.44 2.53 -14.13
C PHE A 201 1.86 1.66 -15.25
N ASN A 202 2.30 0.42 -15.27
CA ASN A 202 1.86 -0.62 -16.20
C ASN A 202 1.12 -1.73 -15.44
N SER A 203 0.34 -2.52 -16.18
CA SER A 203 -0.38 -3.66 -15.60
C SER A 203 0.55 -4.88 -15.49
N PHE A 204 0.83 -5.35 -14.28
CA PHE A 204 1.72 -6.50 -14.05
C PHE A 204 1.01 -7.85 -14.11
N TYR A 205 -0.30 -7.90 -13.83
CA TYR A 205 -1.04 -9.14 -13.65
C TYR A 205 -2.36 -9.14 -14.42
N GLU A 206 -2.61 -10.19 -15.20
CA GLU A 206 -3.81 -10.32 -16.04
C GLU A 206 -5.10 -10.25 -15.23
N ASN A 207 -5.15 -10.91 -14.07
CA ASN A 207 -6.33 -10.98 -13.22
C ASN A 207 -6.70 -9.65 -12.54
N THR A 208 -5.81 -8.66 -12.52
CA THR A 208 -6.07 -7.30 -12.00
C THR A 208 -6.03 -6.22 -13.09
N ASP A 209 -5.88 -6.59 -14.36
CA ASP A 209 -5.80 -5.66 -15.49
C ASP A 209 -7.06 -4.78 -15.65
N GLY A 210 -8.23 -5.31 -15.26
CA GLY A 210 -9.47 -4.53 -15.19
C GLY A 210 -9.42 -3.39 -14.15
N LEU A 211 -8.74 -3.60 -13.03
CA LEU A 211 -8.53 -2.56 -12.01
C LEU A 211 -7.51 -1.52 -12.50
N HIS A 212 -6.44 -1.97 -13.16
CA HIS A 212 -5.48 -1.05 -13.80
C HIS A 212 -6.16 -0.21 -14.89
N SER A 213 -6.98 -0.82 -15.73
CA SER A 213 -7.81 -0.13 -16.73
C SER A 213 -8.76 0.90 -16.11
N SER A 214 -9.25 0.66 -14.89
CA SER A 214 -10.06 1.63 -14.15
C SER A 214 -9.25 2.87 -13.75
N LEU A 215 -7.98 2.71 -13.33
CA LEU A 215 -7.07 3.83 -13.06
C LEU A 215 -6.81 4.66 -14.33
N VAL A 216 -6.60 4.00 -15.48
CA VAL A 216 -6.45 4.66 -16.78
C VAL A 216 -7.68 5.50 -17.12
N GLN A 217 -8.88 4.96 -16.94
CA GLN A 217 -10.14 5.68 -17.22
C GLN A 217 -10.33 6.86 -16.27
N ILE A 218 -10.07 6.69 -14.98
CA ILE A 218 -10.17 7.77 -13.98
C ILE A 218 -9.18 8.89 -14.32
N GLU A 219 -7.95 8.57 -14.71
CA GLU A 219 -6.97 9.56 -15.18
C GLU A 219 -7.51 10.35 -16.38
N GLN A 220 -8.03 9.67 -17.40
CA GLN A 220 -8.57 10.31 -18.60
C GLN A 220 -9.76 11.22 -18.28
N MET A 221 -10.65 10.78 -17.39
CA MET A 221 -11.81 11.56 -16.93
C MET A 221 -11.37 12.82 -16.18
N LEU A 222 -10.49 12.69 -15.19
CA LEU A 222 -9.98 13.82 -14.42
C LEU A 222 -9.20 14.80 -15.29
N ARG A 223 -8.42 14.29 -16.25
CA ARG A 223 -7.70 15.10 -17.24
C ARG A 223 -8.65 15.90 -18.12
N SER A 224 -9.67 15.26 -18.68
CA SER A 224 -10.67 15.91 -19.54
C SER A 224 -11.48 16.97 -18.80
N ALA A 225 -11.67 16.79 -17.49
CA ALA A 225 -12.31 17.76 -16.60
C ALA A 225 -11.36 18.88 -16.11
N GLY A 226 -10.09 18.91 -16.54
CA GLY A 226 -9.13 19.93 -16.12
C GLY A 226 -8.65 19.81 -14.67
N HIS A 227 -8.81 18.63 -14.06
CA HIS A 227 -8.43 18.38 -12.66
C HIS A 227 -7.01 17.81 -12.50
N LEU A 228 -6.25 17.61 -13.57
CA LEU A 228 -4.86 17.14 -13.51
C LEU A 228 -3.91 18.22 -14.05
N THR A 229 -2.70 18.30 -13.47
CA THR A 229 -1.67 19.24 -13.91
C THR A 229 -0.75 18.60 -14.95
N GLY A 230 -0.52 19.28 -16.07
CA GLY A 230 0.34 18.82 -17.15
C GLY A 230 -0.27 17.69 -17.99
N ASN A 231 0.47 17.21 -19.00
CA ASN A 231 -0.05 16.31 -20.05
C ASN A 231 0.54 14.89 -20.03
N SER A 232 1.44 14.57 -19.08
CA SER A 232 2.03 13.23 -18.99
C SER A 232 0.98 12.21 -18.58
N LYS A 233 0.90 11.09 -19.31
CA LYS A 233 0.08 9.92 -18.93
C LYS A 233 0.79 9.15 -17.83
N MET A 234 0.11 8.94 -16.71
CA MET A 234 0.64 8.26 -15.54
C MET A 234 0.32 6.76 -15.56
N PHE A 235 -0.92 6.38 -15.87
CA PHE A 235 -1.33 4.99 -16.01
C PHE A 235 -1.38 4.62 -17.49
N LEU A 236 -0.64 3.58 -17.87
CA LEU A 236 -0.49 3.14 -19.24
C LEU A 236 -1.39 1.94 -19.51
N ASN A 237 -2.09 1.95 -20.65
CA ASN A 237 -2.89 0.82 -21.12
C ASN A 237 -1.99 -0.20 -21.85
N SER A 238 -1.02 -0.75 -21.13
CA SER A 238 -0.13 -1.79 -21.64
C SER A 238 0.42 -2.63 -20.49
N PRO A 239 0.67 -3.93 -20.73
CA PRO A 239 1.31 -4.78 -19.73
C PRO A 239 2.71 -4.30 -19.38
N ALA A 240 3.18 -4.64 -18.19
CA ALA A 240 4.54 -4.39 -17.77
C ALA A 240 5.53 -5.23 -18.61
N GLY A 241 6.73 -4.67 -18.87
CA GLY A 241 7.77 -5.35 -19.65
C GLY A 241 8.62 -6.35 -18.84
N GLY A 242 8.36 -6.47 -17.54
CA GLY A 242 9.08 -7.34 -16.62
C GLY A 242 8.38 -7.39 -15.26
N PHE A 243 8.89 -8.22 -14.36
CA PHE A 243 8.41 -8.32 -12.99
C PHE A 243 9.33 -7.54 -12.05
N VAL A 244 8.77 -7.02 -10.97
CA VAL A 244 9.50 -6.43 -9.85
C VAL A 244 9.18 -7.26 -8.62
N ASP A 245 10.19 -7.75 -7.90
CA ASP A 245 10.01 -8.42 -6.60
C ASP A 245 9.83 -7.36 -5.51
N ASP A 246 8.88 -7.56 -4.61
CA ASP A 246 8.43 -6.57 -3.61
C ASP A 246 7.50 -7.28 -2.59
N ASP A 247 6.98 -6.55 -1.60
CA ASP A 247 6.13 -7.01 -0.51
C ASP A 247 4.85 -7.75 -0.95
N HIS A 248 4.45 -7.65 -2.21
CA HIS A 248 3.33 -8.44 -2.71
C HIS A 248 3.67 -9.93 -2.90
N ARG A 249 4.95 -10.30 -3.03
CA ARG A 249 5.36 -11.69 -3.32
C ARG A 249 4.75 -12.70 -2.34
N PRO A 250 4.85 -12.55 -1.00
CA PRO A 250 4.29 -13.52 -0.05
C PRO A 250 2.76 -13.63 -0.11
N PHE A 251 2.07 -12.57 -0.54
CA PHE A 251 0.62 -12.56 -0.74
C PHE A 251 0.23 -13.23 -2.06
N LEU A 252 1.01 -13.00 -3.12
CA LEU A 252 0.83 -13.65 -4.41
C LEU A 252 1.02 -15.18 -4.29
N GLU A 253 2.01 -15.63 -3.52
CA GLU A 253 2.24 -17.05 -3.20
C GLU A 253 1.04 -17.70 -2.50
N GLU A 254 0.26 -16.90 -1.76
CA GLU A 254 -0.99 -17.32 -1.10
C GLU A 254 -2.25 -17.10 -1.97
N ASN A 255 -2.07 -16.86 -3.27
CA ASN A 255 -3.10 -16.63 -4.29
C ASN A 255 -3.96 -15.38 -4.03
N VAL A 256 -3.39 -14.33 -3.42
CA VAL A 256 -4.03 -13.01 -3.35
C VAL A 256 -3.81 -12.27 -4.67
N PRO A 257 -4.87 -11.73 -5.30
CA PRO A 257 -4.72 -10.88 -6.48
C PRO A 257 -3.95 -9.60 -6.15
N ILE A 258 -3.00 -9.22 -7.01
CA ILE A 258 -2.09 -8.09 -6.78
C ILE A 258 -2.32 -7.02 -7.84
N LEU A 259 -2.50 -5.76 -7.41
CA LEU A 259 -2.36 -4.58 -8.26
C LEU A 259 -1.11 -3.82 -7.81
N HIS A 260 0.01 -4.03 -8.51
CA HIS A 260 1.30 -3.46 -8.15
C HIS A 260 1.49 -2.08 -8.80
N LEU A 261 1.30 -1.03 -8.02
CA LEU A 261 1.46 0.37 -8.42
C LEU A 261 2.87 0.84 -8.09
N ILE A 262 3.85 0.28 -8.80
CA ILE A 262 5.25 0.69 -8.79
C ILE A 262 5.61 1.42 -10.08
N ALA A 263 6.34 2.53 -9.98
CA ALA A 263 6.72 3.31 -11.16
C ALA A 263 7.81 2.59 -11.97
N THR A 264 7.59 2.38 -13.27
CA THR A 264 8.59 1.82 -14.18
C THR A 264 8.80 2.73 -15.40
N PRO A 265 10.01 3.27 -15.65
CA PRO A 265 11.26 3.02 -14.91
C PRO A 265 11.23 3.58 -13.49
N PHE A 266 12.10 3.03 -12.63
CA PHE A 266 12.28 3.52 -11.26
C PHE A 266 12.77 4.97 -11.28
N PRO A 267 12.50 5.76 -10.21
CA PRO A 267 13.09 7.09 -10.06
C PRO A 267 14.61 7.06 -10.21
N ASP A 268 15.20 8.01 -10.94
CA ASP A 268 16.67 8.14 -11.09
C ASP A 268 17.41 8.36 -9.76
N THR A 269 16.66 8.63 -8.69
CA THR A 269 17.15 8.81 -7.31
C THR A 269 17.12 7.54 -6.48
N TRP A 270 16.46 6.47 -6.95
CA TRP A 270 16.26 5.22 -6.22
C TRP A 270 17.59 4.67 -5.69
N HIS A 271 17.60 4.30 -4.41
CA HIS A 271 18.79 3.80 -3.69
C HIS A 271 20.01 4.74 -3.74
N THR A 272 19.78 6.05 -3.79
CA THR A 272 20.83 7.08 -3.67
C THR A 272 20.46 8.13 -2.61
N PRO A 273 21.42 8.88 -2.05
CA PRO A 273 21.13 9.97 -1.11
C PRO A 273 20.23 11.09 -1.68
N ARG A 274 20.00 11.08 -3.00
CA ARG A 274 19.10 12.00 -3.69
C ARG A 274 17.62 11.61 -3.57
N ASP A 275 17.28 10.44 -3.05
CA ASP A 275 15.89 10.10 -2.77
C ASP A 275 15.40 10.80 -1.49
N ASN A 276 15.15 12.11 -1.65
CA ASN A 276 14.86 13.06 -0.59
C ASN A 276 13.75 14.04 -1.04
N ALA A 277 13.29 14.90 -0.12
CA ALA A 277 12.20 15.83 -0.38
C ALA A 277 12.45 16.79 -1.55
N GLU A 278 13.71 17.17 -1.81
CA GLU A 278 14.07 18.14 -2.85
C GLU A 278 13.87 17.60 -4.27
N ASN A 279 13.94 16.28 -4.43
CA ASN A 279 13.76 15.60 -5.72
C ASN A 279 12.32 15.11 -5.95
N LEU A 280 11.41 15.35 -5.01
CA LEU A 280 9.99 15.05 -5.19
C LEU A 280 9.34 16.03 -6.17
N HIS A 281 8.45 15.51 -7.01
CA HIS A 281 7.69 16.28 -7.98
C HIS A 281 6.22 16.39 -7.54
N TRP A 282 5.92 17.46 -6.82
CA TRP A 282 4.59 17.73 -6.25
C TRP A 282 3.40 17.63 -7.24
N PRO A 283 3.50 18.10 -8.50
CA PRO A 283 2.41 17.90 -9.47
C PRO A 283 2.16 16.42 -9.79
N SER A 284 3.19 15.56 -9.81
CA SER A 284 2.99 14.11 -9.97
C SER A 284 2.24 13.55 -8.78
N ILE A 285 2.67 13.88 -7.55
CA ILE A 285 2.07 13.41 -6.31
C ILE A 285 0.59 13.83 -6.24
N ARG A 286 0.27 15.10 -6.52
CA ARG A 286 -1.13 15.58 -6.57
C ARG A 286 -1.97 14.82 -7.60
N ASN A 287 -1.45 14.62 -8.81
CA ASN A 287 -2.17 13.88 -9.84
C ASN A 287 -2.44 12.43 -9.40
N PHE A 288 -1.44 11.76 -8.85
CA PHE A 288 -1.59 10.40 -8.32
C PHE A 288 -2.66 10.37 -7.22
N ASN A 289 -2.58 11.26 -6.22
CA ASN A 289 -3.54 11.34 -5.13
C ASN A 289 -4.98 11.52 -5.62
N ARG A 290 -5.20 12.35 -6.65
CA ARG A 290 -6.53 12.56 -7.23
C ARG A 290 -7.04 11.28 -7.89
N ILE A 291 -6.23 10.62 -8.71
CA ILE A 291 -6.62 9.38 -9.40
C ILE A 291 -6.88 8.26 -8.39
N PHE A 292 -5.95 8.07 -7.46
CA PHE A 292 -5.97 6.99 -6.49
C PHE A 292 -7.13 7.11 -5.50
N ARG A 293 -7.40 8.30 -4.95
CA ARG A 293 -8.56 8.47 -4.04
C ARG A 293 -9.89 8.20 -4.75
N HIS A 294 -10.00 8.57 -6.04
CA HIS A 294 -11.18 8.27 -6.83
C HIS A 294 -11.30 6.77 -7.10
N PHE A 295 -10.19 6.08 -7.42
CA PHE A 295 -10.17 4.63 -7.58
C PHE A 295 -10.66 3.92 -6.31
N VAL A 296 -10.09 4.27 -5.15
CA VAL A 296 -10.47 3.69 -3.86
C VAL A 296 -11.96 3.97 -3.57
N TYR A 297 -12.42 5.21 -3.74
CA TYR A 297 -13.83 5.53 -3.54
C TYR A 297 -14.76 4.73 -4.45
N GLU A 298 -14.47 4.65 -5.75
CA GLU A 298 -15.32 3.93 -6.72
C GLU A 298 -15.31 2.42 -6.43
N TYR A 299 -14.17 1.83 -6.08
CA TYR A 299 -14.09 0.42 -5.66
C TYR A 299 -15.01 0.16 -4.46
N LEU A 300 -14.82 0.93 -3.38
CA LEU A 300 -15.61 0.76 -2.17
C LEU A 300 -17.09 1.04 -2.42
N LYS A 301 -17.44 2.10 -3.16
CA LYS A 301 -18.84 2.53 -3.35
C LYS A 301 -19.62 1.57 -4.25
N ARG A 302 -18.98 0.99 -5.27
CA ARG A 302 -19.62 0.09 -6.24
C ARG A 302 -19.61 -1.37 -5.81
N HIS A 303 -18.80 -1.73 -4.82
CA HIS A 303 -18.81 -3.09 -4.29
C HIS A 303 -20.20 -3.45 -3.77
N SER A 304 -20.76 -4.55 -4.27
CA SER A 304 -22.07 -5.07 -3.90
C SER A 304 -22.08 -6.60 -3.69
N ALA A 305 -21.08 -7.29 -4.21
CA ALA A 305 -20.85 -8.72 -4.07
C ALA A 305 -19.34 -8.98 -4.07
N PRO A 306 -18.88 -10.09 -3.47
CA PRO A 306 -17.48 -10.49 -3.47
C PRO A 306 -16.83 -10.41 -4.86
N VAL A 307 -15.70 -9.71 -4.96
CA VAL A 307 -14.92 -9.62 -6.19
C VAL A 307 -13.91 -10.77 -6.21
N ASP A 308 -14.14 -11.73 -7.11
CA ASP A 308 -13.23 -12.87 -7.30
C ASP A 308 -12.30 -12.64 -8.49
N LEU A 309 -11.06 -12.27 -8.18
CA LEU A 309 -9.96 -12.13 -9.15
C LEU A 309 -8.91 -13.24 -8.99
N ARG A 310 -9.20 -14.31 -8.23
CA ARG A 310 -8.21 -15.35 -7.94
C ARG A 310 -7.98 -16.24 -9.15
N PHE A 311 -6.78 -16.80 -9.24
CA PHE A 311 -6.52 -17.87 -10.18
C PHE A 311 -7.15 -19.17 -9.65
N HIS A 312 -8.10 -19.72 -10.41
CA HIS A 312 -8.68 -21.04 -10.16
C HIS A 312 -8.00 -22.06 -11.06
N ARG A 313 -7.65 -23.23 -10.52
CA ARG A 313 -7.26 -24.36 -11.36
C ARG A 313 -8.50 -24.80 -12.15
N LYS A 314 -8.39 -24.85 -13.48
CA LYS A 314 -9.37 -25.52 -14.34
C LYS A 314 -9.39 -27.02 -14.06
#